data_AF-A0A821N2U6-F1
#
_entry.id   AF-A0A821N2U6-F1
#
_cell.length_a   1.000
_cell.length_b   1.000
_cell.length_c   1.000
_cell.angle_alpha   90.00
_cell.angle_beta   90.00
_cell.angle_gamma   90.00
#
_symmetry.space_group_name_H-M   'P 1'
#
loop_
_entity.id
_entity.type
_entity.pdbx_description
1 polymer ?
#
loop_
_entity_poly.entity_id
_entity_poly.type
_entity_poly.pdbx_seq_one_letter_code
_entity_poly.pdbx_strand_id
1 'polypeptide(L)'
;SSLALHLFSNIIRILFECLTFPDAYCVNRFLPIILPITKFYTDIIDKHVNISSLIDIKLLFQCLLKALERHNENESVNTNLISLIGHIYELWYNQYGQQLDCVLHQTVPQINIELLNTYKTRLLTNNDTNNNTNNNKKSQQQISERERRDTFKNLLNPILLSPMSSRTKDGLNSTNPFNL
;
A
#
# COMPACT_ATOMS: atom_id res chain seq x y z
N SER A 1 -12.82 22.77 -7.77
CA SER A 1 -14.23 22.71 -7.34
C SER A 1 -14.40 21.50 -6.41
N SER A 2 -15.35 21.55 -5.46
CA SER A 2 -15.58 20.44 -4.52
C SER A 2 -15.90 19.11 -5.23
N LEU A 3 -16.75 19.15 -6.26
CA LEU A 3 -17.13 17.96 -7.05
C LEU A 3 -15.92 17.26 -7.69
N ALA A 4 -14.98 18.01 -8.26
CA ALA A 4 -13.80 17.44 -8.91
C ALA A 4 -12.92 16.68 -7.90
N LEU A 5 -12.77 17.20 -6.67
CA LEU A 5 -12.01 16.55 -5.60
C LEU A 5 -12.69 15.27 -5.11
N HIS A 6 -14.01 15.25 -5.01
CA HIS A 6 -14.77 14.04 -4.66
C HIS A 6 -14.67 12.97 -5.75
N LEU A 7 -14.81 13.37 -7.03
CA LEU A 7 -14.66 12.45 -8.15
C LEU A 7 -13.25 11.86 -8.20
N PHE A 8 -12.23 12.69 -7.98
CA PHE A 8 -10.85 12.24 -7.96
C PHE A 8 -10.55 11.31 -6.76
N SER A 9 -11.14 11.58 -5.60
CA SER A 9 -11.04 10.71 -4.42
C SER A 9 -11.70 9.35 -4.66
N ASN A 10 -12.84 9.32 -5.34
CA ASN A 10 -13.49 8.07 -5.74
C ASN A 10 -12.64 7.26 -6.73
N ILE A 11 -11.95 7.91 -7.66
CA ILE A 11 -11.03 7.22 -8.59
C ILE A 11 -9.90 6.53 -7.81
N ILE A 12 -9.27 7.22 -6.86
CA ILE A 12 -8.24 6.61 -5.99
C ILE A 12 -8.82 5.39 -5.27
N ARG A 13 -9.98 5.54 -4.64
CA ARG A 13 -10.63 4.45 -3.92
C ARG A 13 -10.87 3.23 -4.83
N ILE A 14 -11.45 3.44 -6.02
CA ILE A 14 -11.71 2.37 -6.99
C ILE A 14 -10.41 1.67 -7.39
N LEU A 15 -9.33 2.42 -7.65
CA LEU A 15 -8.04 1.84 -8.06
C LEU A 15 -7.46 0.92 -6.99
N PHE A 16 -7.56 1.27 -5.70
CA PHE A 16 -7.13 0.41 -4.60
C PHE A 16 -8.07 -0.77 -4.41
N GLU A 17 -9.39 -0.59 -4.53
CA GLU A 17 -10.35 -1.70 -4.47
C GLU A 17 -10.10 -2.72 -5.60
N CYS A 18 -9.70 -2.29 -6.80
CA CYS A 18 -9.33 -3.17 -7.91
C CYS A 18 -8.15 -4.12 -7.59
N LEU A 19 -7.27 -3.77 -6.64
CA LEU A 19 -6.20 -4.68 -6.19
C LEU A 19 -6.76 -5.91 -5.48
N THR A 20 -7.97 -5.80 -4.93
CA THR A 20 -8.67 -6.90 -4.28
C THR A 20 -9.46 -7.75 -5.27
N PHE A 21 -9.23 -7.64 -6.58
CA PHE A 21 -9.81 -8.56 -7.56
C PHE A 21 -9.11 -9.93 -7.51
N PRO A 22 -9.83 -11.02 -7.86
CA PRO A 22 -9.24 -12.36 -7.89
C PRO A 22 -8.28 -12.55 -9.08
N ASP A 23 -8.42 -11.76 -10.14
CA ASP A 23 -7.61 -11.89 -11.35
C ASP A 23 -6.28 -11.13 -11.23
N ALA A 24 -5.18 -11.88 -11.16
CA ALA A 24 -3.81 -11.36 -11.13
C ALA A 24 -3.44 -10.54 -12.38
N TYR A 25 -4.04 -10.84 -13.54
CA TYR A 25 -3.81 -10.08 -14.77
C TYR A 25 -4.33 -8.65 -14.65
N CYS A 26 -5.55 -8.49 -14.13
CA CYS A 26 -6.13 -7.18 -13.83
C CYS A 26 -5.26 -6.41 -12.83
N VAL A 27 -4.85 -7.06 -11.73
CA VAL A 27 -4.01 -6.43 -10.70
C VAL A 27 -2.70 -5.91 -11.29
N ASN A 28 -2.01 -6.71 -12.11
CA ASN A 28 -0.77 -6.30 -12.78
C ASN A 28 -0.95 -5.08 -13.70
N ARG A 29 -2.13 -4.89 -14.30
CA ARG A 29 -2.41 -3.69 -15.09
C ARG A 29 -2.66 -2.45 -14.23
N PHE A 30 -3.23 -2.60 -13.04
CA PHE A 30 -3.51 -1.46 -12.15
C PHE A 30 -2.30 -1.01 -11.33
N LEU A 31 -1.45 -1.94 -10.89
CA LEU A 31 -0.26 -1.67 -10.08
C LEU A 31 0.62 -0.49 -10.57
N PRO A 32 1.02 -0.40 -11.86
CA PRO A 32 1.87 0.70 -12.31
C PRO A 32 1.16 2.07 -12.29
N ILE A 33 -0.16 2.09 -12.21
CA ILE A 33 -0.98 3.31 -12.27
C ILE A 33 -1.22 3.89 -10.87
N ILE A 34 -1.32 3.04 -9.85
CA ILE A 34 -1.73 3.44 -8.50
C ILE A 34 -0.77 4.45 -7.89
N LEU A 35 0.55 4.19 -7.93
CA LEU A 35 1.52 5.09 -7.31
C LEU A 35 1.55 6.49 -7.96
N PRO A 36 1.64 6.63 -9.30
CA PRO A 36 1.57 7.95 -9.94
C PRO A 36 0.30 8.72 -9.61
N ILE A 37 -0.87 8.09 -9.70
CA ILE A 37 -2.15 8.79 -9.43
C ILE A 37 -2.24 9.16 -7.95
N THR A 38 -1.78 8.30 -7.04
CA THR A 38 -1.78 8.59 -5.61
C THR A 38 -0.85 9.74 -5.26
N LYS A 39 0.34 9.82 -5.86
CA LYS A 39 1.25 10.97 -5.66
C LYS A 39 0.61 12.27 -6.12
N PHE A 40 0.04 12.25 -7.33
CA PHE A 40 -0.67 13.42 -7.87
C PHE A 40 -1.85 13.83 -6.99
N TYR A 41 -2.56 12.86 -6.41
CA TYR A 41 -3.63 13.08 -5.44
C TYR A 41 -3.14 13.75 -4.17
N THR A 42 -2.11 13.20 -3.52
CA THR A 42 -1.51 13.80 -2.31
C THR A 42 -1.04 15.22 -2.61
N ASP A 43 -0.34 15.45 -3.72
CA ASP A 43 0.20 16.76 -4.12
C ASP A 43 -0.88 17.84 -4.34
N ILE A 44 -2.04 17.45 -4.88
CA ILE A 44 -3.16 18.37 -5.09
C ILE A 44 -3.86 18.65 -3.78
N ILE A 45 -4.14 17.63 -2.98
CA ILE A 45 -5.05 17.80 -1.85
C ILE A 45 -4.34 18.39 -0.64
N ASP A 46 -3.05 18.06 -0.43
CA ASP A 46 -2.21 18.72 0.58
C ASP A 46 -2.24 20.26 0.46
N LYS A 47 -2.46 20.78 -0.74
CA LYS A 47 -2.52 22.23 -1.01
C LYS A 47 -3.89 22.85 -0.86
N HIS A 48 -4.96 22.05 -0.77
CA HIS A 48 -6.32 22.53 -1.00
C HIS A 48 -7.35 22.10 0.04
N VAL A 49 -7.23 20.91 0.66
CA VAL A 49 -8.22 20.38 1.63
C VAL A 49 -7.54 19.41 2.62
N ASN A 50 -8.12 19.22 3.80
CA ASN A 50 -7.70 18.14 4.70
C ASN A 50 -8.13 16.77 4.12
N ILE A 51 -7.18 16.00 3.56
CA ILE A 51 -7.37 14.69 2.89
C ILE A 51 -8.20 13.69 3.74
N SER A 52 -8.06 13.74 5.07
CA SER A 52 -8.76 12.83 5.99
C SER A 52 -10.28 12.91 5.94
N SER A 53 -10.83 13.99 5.36
CA SER A 53 -12.27 14.14 5.13
C SER A 53 -12.77 13.51 3.82
N LEU A 54 -11.86 13.16 2.91
CA LEU A 54 -12.19 12.73 1.54
C LEU A 54 -11.90 11.25 1.29
N ILE A 55 -10.94 10.66 2.00
CA ILE A 55 -10.54 9.26 1.82
C ILE A 55 -10.26 8.58 3.16
N ASP A 56 -10.71 7.33 3.26
CA ASP A 56 -10.33 6.42 4.35
C ASP A 56 -8.98 5.76 4.04
N ILE A 57 -7.90 6.34 4.59
CA ILE A 57 -6.53 5.86 4.41
C ILE A 57 -6.36 4.43 4.95
N LYS A 58 -7.07 4.06 6.02
CA LYS A 58 -7.00 2.70 6.56
C LYS A 58 -7.56 1.70 5.56
N LEU A 59 -8.71 1.99 4.96
CA LEU A 59 -9.30 1.14 3.94
C LEU A 59 -8.36 0.95 2.75
N LEU A 60 -7.78 2.04 2.22
CA LEU A 60 -6.87 1.94 1.07
C LEU A 60 -5.64 1.10 1.41
N PHE A 61 -5.03 1.32 2.58
CA PHE A 61 -3.85 0.55 2.97
C PHE A 61 -4.19 -0.93 3.24
N GLN A 62 -5.38 -1.22 3.79
CA GLN A 62 -5.89 -2.59 3.91
C GLN A 62 -6.08 -3.27 2.56
N CYS A 63 -6.55 -2.56 1.52
CA CYS A 63 -6.66 -3.12 0.17
C CYS A 63 -5.31 -3.63 -0.36
N LEU A 64 -4.21 -2.90 -0.10
CA LEU A 64 -2.86 -3.33 -0.48
C LEU A 64 -2.44 -4.62 0.22
N LEU A 65 -2.63 -4.69 1.55
CA LEU A 65 -2.22 -5.86 2.33
C LEU A 65 -3.06 -7.10 1.98
N LYS A 66 -4.38 -6.94 1.78
CA LYS A 66 -5.27 -8.00 1.31
C LYS A 66 -4.92 -8.49 -0.09
N ALA A 67 -4.51 -7.59 -0.97
CA ALA A 67 -4.05 -7.97 -2.31
C ALA A 67 -2.78 -8.83 -2.23
N LEU A 68 -1.84 -8.48 -1.35
CA LEU A 68 -0.63 -9.26 -1.14
C LEU A 68 -0.92 -10.66 -0.59
N GLU A 69 -1.79 -10.76 0.42
CA GLU A 69 -2.21 -12.04 0.97
C GLU A 69 -2.88 -12.93 -0.10
N ARG A 70 -3.74 -12.35 -0.93
CA ARG A 70 -4.48 -13.08 -1.96
C ARG A 70 -3.60 -13.57 -3.10
N HIS A 71 -2.66 -12.75 -3.54
CA HIS A 71 -1.84 -13.03 -4.72
C HIS A 71 -0.46 -13.57 -4.36
N ASN A 72 -0.28 -14.04 -3.11
CA ASN A 72 0.99 -14.52 -2.55
C ASN A 72 1.66 -15.66 -3.36
N GLU A 73 0.91 -16.41 -4.18
CA GLU A 73 1.45 -17.43 -5.08
C GLU A 73 2.08 -16.84 -6.36
N ASN A 74 1.72 -15.62 -6.74
CA ASN A 74 2.23 -14.96 -7.94
C ASN A 74 3.42 -14.04 -7.61
N GLU A 75 4.63 -14.55 -7.77
CA GLU A 75 5.87 -13.86 -7.43
C GLU A 75 6.01 -12.48 -8.10
N SER A 76 5.58 -12.36 -9.36
CA SER A 76 5.63 -11.08 -10.10
C SER A 76 4.70 -10.04 -9.48
N VAL A 77 3.45 -10.42 -9.21
CA VAL A 77 2.46 -9.55 -8.56
C VAL A 77 2.93 -9.16 -7.16
N ASN A 78 3.44 -10.11 -6.38
CA ASN A 78 3.93 -9.87 -5.03
C ASN A 78 5.08 -8.89 -4.98
N THR A 79 6.08 -9.06 -5.86
CA THR A 79 7.25 -8.16 -5.88
C THR A 79 6.82 -6.72 -6.14
N ASN A 80 5.88 -6.55 -7.08
CA ASN A 80 5.31 -5.24 -7.40
C ASN A 80 4.42 -4.70 -6.25
N LEU A 81 3.62 -5.54 -5.61
CA LEU A 81 2.80 -5.16 -4.46
C LEU A 81 3.64 -4.75 -3.25
N ILE A 82 4.69 -5.50 -2.91
CA ILE A 82 5.61 -5.17 -1.80
C ILE A 82 6.28 -3.81 -2.07
N SER A 83 6.73 -3.59 -3.31
CA SER A 83 7.28 -2.29 -3.71
C SER A 83 6.25 -1.17 -3.54
N LEU A 84 5.03 -1.38 -4.05
CA LEU A 84 3.94 -0.41 -3.93
C LEU A 84 3.57 -0.11 -2.47
N ILE A 85 3.43 -1.14 -1.63
CA ILE A 85 3.14 -1.00 -0.19
C ILE A 85 4.17 -0.11 0.48
N GLY A 86 5.47 -0.38 0.25
CA GLY A 86 6.53 0.44 0.82
C GLY A 86 6.47 1.88 0.34
N HIS A 87 6.21 2.10 -0.94
CA HIS A 87 6.10 3.45 -1.51
C HIS A 87 4.92 4.24 -0.96
N ILE A 88 3.76 3.59 -0.84
CA ILE A 88 2.54 4.22 -0.30
C ILE A 88 2.72 4.49 1.19
N TYR A 89 3.36 3.58 1.93
CA TYR A 89 3.67 3.82 3.33
C TYR A 89 4.57 5.05 3.50
N GLU A 90 5.69 5.16 2.77
CA GLU A 90 6.55 6.36 2.82
C GLU A 90 5.80 7.65 2.45
N LEU A 91 4.99 7.60 1.38
CA LEU A 91 4.23 8.76 0.89
C LEU A 91 3.26 9.31 1.95
N TRP A 92 2.60 8.42 2.70
CA TRP A 92 1.55 8.78 3.64
C TRP A 92 2.04 8.84 5.10
N TYR A 93 3.27 8.40 5.39
CA TYR A 93 3.75 8.22 6.76
C TYR A 93 3.67 9.50 7.60
N ASN A 94 4.08 10.64 7.06
CA ASN A 94 4.11 11.90 7.82
C ASN A 94 2.74 12.34 8.33
N GLN A 95 1.68 12.07 7.55
CA GLN A 95 0.33 12.51 7.87
C GLN A 95 -0.50 11.41 8.54
N TYR A 96 -0.24 10.15 8.18
CA TYR A 96 -1.09 9.01 8.52
C TYR A 96 -0.36 7.86 9.20
N GLY A 97 0.89 8.05 9.64
CA GLY A 97 1.73 6.99 10.21
C GLY A 97 1.03 6.13 11.26
N GLN A 98 0.28 6.73 12.19
CA GLN A 98 -0.48 5.98 13.20
C GLN A 98 -1.56 5.07 12.59
N GLN A 99 -2.24 5.54 11.54
CA GLN A 99 -3.28 4.75 10.86
C GLN A 99 -2.65 3.59 10.08
N LEU A 100 -1.53 3.84 9.41
CA LEU A 100 -0.78 2.83 8.67
C LEU A 100 -0.21 1.75 9.61
N ASP A 101 0.42 2.17 10.71
CA ASP A 101 0.92 1.28 11.76
C ASP A 101 -0.20 0.41 12.33
N CYS A 102 -1.36 1.01 12.63
CA CYS A 102 -2.52 0.28 13.12
C CYS A 102 -2.95 -0.82 12.14
N VAL A 103 -3.03 -0.52 10.84
CA VAL A 103 -3.39 -1.50 9.81
C VAL A 103 -2.33 -2.60 9.68
N LEU A 104 -1.03 -2.24 9.73
CA LEU A 104 0.07 -3.22 9.71
C LEU A 104 -0.03 -4.18 10.90
N HIS A 105 -0.19 -3.66 12.11
CA HIS A 105 -0.31 -4.48 13.33
C HIS A 105 -1.56 -5.37 13.33
N GLN A 106 -2.66 -4.91 12.73
CA GLN A 106 -3.90 -5.69 12.63
C GLN A 106 -3.84 -6.79 11.58
N THR A 107 -3.08 -6.58 10.50
CA THR A 107 -3.10 -7.47 9.32
C THR A 107 -1.90 -8.41 9.26
N VAL A 108 -0.73 -7.97 9.73
CA VAL A 108 0.51 -8.74 9.66
C VAL A 108 0.68 -9.51 10.97
N PRO A 109 0.55 -10.85 10.97
CA PRO A 109 0.78 -11.63 12.18
C PRO A 109 2.25 -11.52 12.60
N GLN A 110 2.50 -11.30 13.90
CA GLN A 110 3.86 -11.26 14.46
C GLN A 110 4.81 -10.28 13.73
N ILE A 111 4.33 -9.09 13.37
CA ILE A 111 5.15 -8.07 12.71
C ILE A 111 6.41 -7.74 13.52
N ASN A 112 7.56 -7.64 12.84
CA ASN A 112 8.81 -7.22 13.46
C ASN A 112 8.77 -5.72 13.81
N ILE A 113 8.39 -5.43 15.06
CA ILE A 113 8.20 -4.07 15.57
C ILE A 113 9.52 -3.29 15.59
N GLU A 114 10.63 -3.95 15.88
CA GLU A 114 11.95 -3.32 15.90
C GLU A 114 12.33 -2.81 14.51
N LEU A 115 12.21 -3.67 13.49
CA LEU A 115 12.46 -3.30 12.09
C LEU A 115 11.54 -2.14 11.65
N LEU A 116 10.26 -2.20 11.99
CA LEU A 116 9.30 -1.14 11.68
C LEU A 116 9.71 0.19 12.34
N ASN A 117 10.08 0.16 13.62
CA ASN A 117 10.51 1.36 14.35
C ASN A 117 11.82 1.94 13.81
N THR A 118 12.82 1.12 13.48
CA THR A 118 14.07 1.57 12.84
C THR A 118 13.80 2.25 11.50
N TYR A 119 12.88 1.69 10.71
CA TYR A 119 12.48 2.27 9.44
C TYR A 119 11.75 3.61 9.63
N LYS A 120 10.80 3.68 10.56
CA LYS A 120 10.07 4.90 10.94
C LYS A 120 10.99 6.03 11.39
N THR A 121 11.96 5.74 12.25
CA THR A 121 12.95 6.75 12.70
C THR A 121 13.69 7.36 11.53
N ARG A 122 14.09 6.55 10.54
CA ARG A 122 14.79 7.03 9.33
C ARG A 122 13.90 7.90 8.44
N LEU A 123 12.61 7.60 8.35
CA LEU A 123 11.66 8.44 7.64
C LEU A 123 11.52 9.83 8.28
N LEU A 124 11.42 9.89 9.62
CA LEU A 124 11.32 11.17 10.34
C LEU A 124 12.58 12.02 10.18
N THR A 125 13.77 11.43 10.33
CA THR A 125 15.05 12.16 10.21
C THR A 125 15.26 12.78 8.83
N ASN A 126 14.71 12.17 7.78
CA ASN A 126 14.81 12.69 6.41
C ASN A 126 13.90 13.90 6.16
N ASN A 127 12.81 14.05 6.93
CA ASN A 127 11.84 15.13 6.73
C ASN A 127 12.15 16.40 7.53
N ASP A 128 12.68 16.25 8.76
CA ASP A 128 13.05 17.40 9.60
C ASP A 128 14.19 18.25 9.02
N THR A 129 15.01 17.66 8.15
CA THR A 129 16.17 18.33 7.53
C THR A 129 15.80 19.15 6.29
N ASN A 130 14.64 18.90 5.66
CA ASN A 130 14.18 19.66 4.49
C ASN A 130 13.59 21.04 4.85
N ASN A 131 13.22 21.27 6.12
CA ASN A 131 12.60 22.51 6.58
C ASN A 131 13.59 23.49 7.25
N ASN A 132 14.84 23.10 7.52
CA ASN A 132 15.86 23.96 8.14
C ASN A 132 17.06 24.18 7.21
N THR A 133 17.03 25.31 6.51
CA THR A 133 18.12 26.20 6.08
C THR A 133 19.47 25.61 5.64
N ASN A 134 19.89 26.03 4.43
CA ASN A 134 21.28 26.21 3.96
C ASN A 134 22.37 26.05 5.03
N ASN A 135 23.10 24.93 5.00
CA ASN A 135 24.57 24.85 4.97
C ASN A 135 25.04 23.48 5.51
N ASN A 136 25.99 22.88 4.78
CA ASN A 136 26.67 21.60 5.01
C ASN A 136 25.94 20.33 4.56
N LYS A 137 26.11 20.03 3.26
CA LYS A 137 26.00 18.69 2.65
C LYS A 137 26.90 17.68 3.37
N LYS A 138 26.39 16.98 4.38
CA LYS A 138 26.77 15.57 4.61
C LYS A 138 25.72 14.73 3.91
N SER A 139 26.15 13.87 2.99
CA SER A 139 25.31 13.02 2.16
C SER A 139 24.43 12.10 3.01
N GLN A 140 23.20 12.53 3.32
CA GLN A 140 22.18 11.65 3.86
C GLN A 140 21.49 10.95 2.69
N GLN A 141 21.63 9.63 2.65
CA GLN A 141 21.05 8.78 1.62
C GLN A 141 19.53 8.75 1.82
N GLN A 142 18.79 9.24 0.83
CA GLN A 142 17.38 8.88 0.68
C GLN A 142 17.27 7.36 0.75
N ILE A 143 16.25 6.86 1.47
CA ILE A 143 15.98 5.41 1.53
C ILE A 143 15.89 4.90 0.09
N SER A 144 16.79 4.00 -0.27
CA SER A 144 16.86 3.51 -1.64
C SER A 144 15.66 2.62 -1.95
N GLU A 145 15.27 2.52 -3.22
CA GLU A 145 14.17 1.64 -3.62
C GLU A 145 14.41 0.18 -3.20
N ARG A 146 15.66 -0.28 -3.32
CA ARG A 146 16.07 -1.62 -2.87
C ARG A 146 15.85 -1.79 -1.37
N GLU A 147 16.34 -0.84 -0.58
CA GLU A 147 16.23 -0.88 0.87
C GLU A 147 14.78 -0.86 1.35
N ARG A 148 13.95 0.01 0.76
CA ARG A 148 12.50 0.06 1.02
C ARG A 148 11.85 -1.29 0.76
N ARG A 149 12.08 -1.85 -0.43
CA ARG A 149 11.51 -3.14 -0.84
C ARG A 149 11.95 -4.26 0.09
N ASP A 150 13.24 -4.34 0.42
CA ASP A 150 13.79 -5.39 1.29
C ASP A 150 13.24 -5.26 2.72
N THR A 151 13.09 -4.03 3.23
CA THR A 151 12.47 -3.76 4.52
C THR A 151 11.02 -4.25 4.56
N PHE A 152 10.21 -3.86 3.58
CA PHE A 152 8.80 -4.28 3.53
C PHE A 152 8.64 -5.77 3.25
N LYS A 153 9.52 -6.37 2.43
CA LYS A 153 9.54 -7.82 2.24
C LYS A 153 9.74 -8.54 3.57
N ASN A 154 10.67 -8.07 4.40
CA ASN A 154 10.93 -8.65 5.72
C ASN A 154 9.78 -8.41 6.70
N LEU A 155 9.17 -7.21 6.71
CA LEU A 155 8.02 -6.90 7.54
C LEU A 155 6.80 -7.77 7.18
N LEU A 156 6.59 -8.03 5.89
CA LEU A 156 5.43 -8.74 5.35
C LEU A 156 5.67 -10.25 5.21
N ASN A 157 6.86 -10.74 5.53
CA ASN A 157 7.23 -12.14 5.45
C ASN A 157 6.24 -13.09 6.16
N PRO A 158 5.65 -12.73 7.33
CA PRO A 158 4.63 -13.57 7.96
C PRO A 158 3.38 -13.80 7.10
N ILE A 159 2.98 -12.82 6.27
CA ILE A 159 1.89 -12.97 5.30
C ILE A 159 2.31 -13.89 4.16
N LEU A 160 3.54 -13.75 3.67
CA LEU A 160 4.08 -14.52 2.54
C LEU A 160 4.29 -16.00 2.87
N LEU A 161 4.65 -16.31 4.12
CA LEU A 161 4.93 -17.67 4.59
C LEU A 161 3.69 -18.37 5.18
N SER A 162 2.60 -17.64 5.38
CA SER A 162 1.37 -18.24 5.90
C SER A 162 0.83 -19.23 4.85
N PRO A 163 0.67 -20.52 5.19
CA PRO A 163 -0.02 -21.43 4.30
C PRO A 163 -1.45 -20.89 4.12
N MET A 164 -1.90 -20.74 2.87
CA MET A 164 -3.32 -20.48 2.61
C MET A 164 -4.10 -21.66 3.19
N SER A 165 -4.60 -21.50 4.40
CA SER A 165 -5.46 -22.48 5.05
C SER A 165 -6.74 -22.51 4.24
N SER A 166 -6.89 -23.57 3.44
CA SER A 166 -8.13 -23.99 2.81
C SER A 166 -8.95 -22.87 2.18
N ARG A 167 -8.62 -22.49 0.94
CA ARG A 167 -9.71 -22.28 -0.03
C ARG A 167 -10.37 -23.65 -0.22
N THR A 168 -11.36 -23.94 0.61
CA THR A 168 -12.39 -24.93 0.26
C THR A 168 -12.81 -24.64 -1.17
N LYS A 169 -12.88 -25.71 -1.96
CA LYS A 169 -13.65 -25.76 -3.20
C LYS A 169 -15.09 -25.34 -2.89
N ASP A 170 -15.35 -24.05 -2.83
CA ASP A 170 -16.71 -23.54 -2.82
C ASP A 170 -17.24 -23.66 -4.26
N GLY A 171 -17.76 -24.86 -4.54
CA GLY A 171 -19.00 -25.01 -5.28
C GLY A 171 -18.99 -24.70 -6.77
N LEU A 172 -18.07 -25.26 -7.55
CA LEU A 172 -18.34 -25.50 -8.98
C LEU A 172 -19.17 -26.78 -9.15
N ASN A 173 -20.40 -26.79 -8.63
CA ASN A 173 -21.44 -27.65 -9.19
C ASN A 173 -22.11 -26.85 -10.31
N SER A 174 -21.50 -26.88 -11.50
CA SER A 174 -22.16 -26.49 -12.74
C SER A 174 -23.31 -27.47 -12.99
N THR A 175 -24.48 -27.16 -12.47
CA THR A 175 -25.71 -27.71 -13.02
C THR A 175 -25.95 -27.01 -14.34
N ASN A 176 -25.65 -27.71 -15.44
CA ASN A 176 -26.01 -27.31 -16.80
C ASN A 176 -27.52 -26.99 -16.85
N PRO A 177 -27.95 -25.78 -17.25
CA PRO A 177 -29.36 -25.46 -17.40
C PRO A 177 -29.90 -25.75 -18.81
N PHE A 178 -29.15 -26.44 -19.67
CA PHE A 178 -29.58 -26.79 -21.03
C PHE A 178 -29.52 -28.29 -21.24
N ASN A 179 -30.59 -28.98 -20.82
CA ASN A 179 -31.06 -30.22 -21.40
C ASN A 179 -32.59 -30.23 -21.24
N LEU A 180 -33.27 -29.68 -22.26
CA LEU A 180 -34.66 -29.92 -22.63
C LEU A 180 -34.66 -30.24 -24.12
#